data_AF-A0A7J2MJV7-F1
#
_entry.id   AF-A0A7J2MJV7-F1
#
_cell.length_a   1.000
_cell.length_b   1.000
_cell.length_c   1.000
_cell.angle_alpha   90.00
_cell.angle_beta   90.00
_cell.angle_gamma   90.00
#
_symmetry.space_group_name_H-M   'P 1'
#
loop_
_entity.id
_entity.type
_entity.pdbx_description
1 polymer ?
#
loop_
_entity_poly.entity_id
_entity_poly.type
_entity_poly.pdbx_seq_one_letter_code
_entity_poly.pdbx_strand_id
1 'polypeptide(L)'
;MGCIEQMKYEIILKNTTFSECREYVRKNFKEIHEVKPGYKMFDVYLIGVPPITIGIDSEDVIFPYTKPCYGTFLLRIRGVDEIETLRGAGSAGGTRR
;
A
#
# COMPACT_ATOMS: atom_id res chain seq x y z
N MET A 1 5.89 -9.37 14.91
CA MET A 1 5.16 -10.16 13.90
C MET A 1 3.81 -9.51 13.67
N GLY A 2 3.79 -8.35 13.01
CA GLY A 2 2.55 -7.75 12.55
C GLY A 2 2.01 -8.58 11.39
N CYS A 3 0.89 -9.25 11.62
CA CYS A 3 0.18 -9.98 10.58
C CYS A 3 -0.91 -9.06 10.03
N ILE A 4 -0.81 -8.67 8.76
CA ILE A 4 -1.93 -8.11 8.00
C ILE A 4 -3.16 -9.03 8.10
N GLU A 5 -2.93 -10.34 8.23
CA GLU A 5 -3.96 -11.37 8.38
C GLU A 5 -4.78 -11.26 9.69
N GLN A 6 -4.31 -10.48 10.68
CA GLN A 6 -5.06 -10.20 11.93
C GLN A 6 -5.90 -8.91 11.83
N MET A 7 -5.67 -8.09 10.81
CA MET A 7 -6.41 -6.86 10.58
C MET A 7 -7.60 -7.10 9.66
N LYS A 8 -8.66 -6.29 9.82
CA LYS A 8 -9.75 -6.28 8.85
C LYS A 8 -9.25 -5.61 7.57
N TYR A 9 -8.85 -6.43 6.60
CA TYR A 9 -8.52 -5.99 5.26
C TYR A 9 -9.63 -6.37 4.28
N GLU A 10 -9.79 -5.55 3.26
CA GLU A 10 -10.65 -5.83 2.13
C GLU A 10 -9.80 -6.01 0.87
N ILE A 11 -10.13 -7.02 0.06
CA ILE A 11 -9.46 -7.25 -1.22
C ILE A 11 -10.26 -6.53 -2.29
N ILE A 12 -9.72 -5.46 -2.85
CA ILE A 12 -10.34 -4.73 -3.97
C ILE A 12 -10.10 -5.48 -5.28
N LEU A 13 -8.85 -5.85 -5.56
CA LEU A 13 -8.45 -6.59 -6.75
C LEU A 13 -7.64 -7.83 -6.36
N LYS A 14 -7.91 -8.94 -7.05
CA LYS A 14 -7.19 -10.20 -6.91
C LYS A 14 -6.55 -10.60 -8.22
N ASN A 15 -5.36 -11.20 -8.16
CA ASN A 15 -4.63 -11.71 -9.33
C ASN A 15 -4.41 -10.62 -10.40
N THR A 16 -3.97 -9.45 -9.95
CA THR A 16 -3.77 -8.27 -10.80
C THR A 16 -2.29 -7.96 -10.95
N THR A 17 -1.93 -6.96 -11.77
CA THR A 17 -0.54 -6.50 -11.93
C THR A 17 -0.30 -5.17 -11.23
N PHE A 18 0.96 -4.83 -10.95
CA PHE A 18 1.30 -3.52 -10.35
C PHE A 18 0.82 -2.33 -11.20
N SER A 19 0.79 -2.49 -12.54
CA SER A 19 0.30 -1.45 -13.46
C SER A 19 -1.20 -1.22 -13.28
N GLU A 20 -1.98 -2.31 -13.25
CA GLU A 20 -3.42 -2.26 -13.02
C GLU A 20 -3.76 -1.69 -11.65
N CYS A 21 -3.03 -2.09 -10.59
CA CYS A 21 -3.18 -1.50 -9.26
C CYS A 21 -2.98 0.02 -9.29
N ARG A 22 -1.93 0.50 -9.97
CA ARG A 22 -1.63 1.92 -10.10
C ARG A 22 -2.75 2.66 -10.83
N GLU A 23 -3.19 2.13 -11.97
CA GLU A 23 -4.25 2.76 -12.75
C GLU A 23 -5.56 2.81 -11.97
N TYR A 24 -5.92 1.71 -11.31
CA TYR A 24 -7.09 1.65 -10.45
C TYR A 24 -7.04 2.69 -9.34
N VAL A 25 -5.91 2.76 -8.63
CA VAL A 25 -5.74 3.73 -7.54
C VAL A 25 -5.86 5.16 -8.07
N ARG A 26 -5.22 5.45 -9.20
CA ARG A 26 -5.22 6.77 -9.82
C ARG A 26 -6.60 7.22 -10.33
N LYS A 27 -7.44 6.27 -10.75
CA LYS A 27 -8.77 6.56 -11.27
C LYS A 27 -9.83 6.67 -10.18
N ASN A 28 -9.70 5.91 -9.10
CA ASN A 28 -10.71 5.82 -8.05
C ASN A 28 -10.43 6.72 -6.85
N PHE A 29 -9.16 7.02 -6.54
CA PHE A 29 -8.78 7.83 -5.39
C PHE A 29 -8.19 9.17 -5.82
N LYS A 30 -8.52 10.22 -5.06
CA LYS A 30 -7.98 11.57 -5.29
C LYS A 30 -6.62 11.76 -4.63
N GLU A 31 -6.42 11.13 -3.46
CA GLU A 31 -5.18 11.24 -2.71
C GLU A 31 -4.33 10.00 -2.96
N ILE A 32 -3.15 10.23 -3.55
CA ILE A 32 -2.27 9.18 -4.05
C ILE A 32 -0.85 9.53 -3.63
N HIS A 33 -0.17 8.56 -3.01
CA HIS A 33 1.21 8.66 -2.59
C HIS A 33 2.06 7.59 -3.28
N GLU A 34 3.20 8.00 -3.82
CA GLU A 34 4.15 7.08 -4.43
C GLU A 34 5.29 6.80 -3.47
N VAL A 35 5.54 5.52 -3.20
CA VAL A 35 6.62 5.06 -2.32
C VAL A 35 7.61 4.18 -3.08
N LYS A 36 8.84 4.12 -2.56
CA LYS A 36 9.87 3.23 -3.09
C LYS A 36 9.65 1.79 -2.60
N PRO A 37 10.03 0.78 -3.40
CA PRO A 37 10.06 -0.60 -2.93
C PRO A 37 10.94 -0.72 -1.69
N GLY A 38 10.53 -1.56 -0.74
CA GLY A 38 11.16 -1.65 0.58
C GLY A 38 10.61 -0.65 1.60
N TYR A 39 9.59 0.15 1.26
CA TYR A 39 8.85 0.92 2.25
C TYR A 39 8.16 -0.02 3.23
N LYS A 40 8.36 0.23 4.53
CA LYS A 40 7.73 -0.54 5.60
C LYS A 40 6.39 0.08 5.93
N MET A 41 5.32 -0.69 5.79
CA MET A 41 3.95 -0.31 6.10
C MET A 41 3.28 -1.45 6.84
N PHE A 42 2.52 -1.20 7.91
CA PHE A 42 1.82 -2.25 8.67
C PHE A 42 2.71 -3.41 9.15
N ASP A 43 3.95 -3.10 9.54
CA ASP A 43 5.02 -4.06 9.87
C ASP A 43 5.47 -4.99 8.72
N VAL A 44 4.99 -4.78 7.49
CA VAL A 44 5.44 -5.50 6.29
C VAL A 44 6.23 -4.61 5.34
N TYR A 45 7.12 -5.22 4.57
CA TYR A 45 7.83 -4.53 3.51
C TYR A 45 7.03 -4.63 2.21
N LEU A 46 6.72 -3.48 1.62
CA LEU A 46 6.10 -3.43 0.31
C LEU A 46 7.10 -3.88 -0.74
N ILE A 47 6.84 -5.07 -1.29
CA ILE A 47 7.57 -5.67 -2.39
C ILE A 47 6.82 -5.40 -3.69
N GLY A 48 7.52 -4.90 -4.71
CA GLY A 48 6.91 -4.60 -5.99
C GLY A 48 7.78 -3.79 -6.93
N VAL A 49 7.22 -3.46 -8.09
CA VAL A 49 7.91 -2.68 -9.12
C VAL A 49 7.76 -1.17 -8.81
N PRO A 50 8.86 -0.41 -8.68
CA PRO A 50 8.79 1.04 -8.48
C PRO A 50 8.14 1.76 -9.67
N PRO A 51 7.42 2.88 -9.44
CA PRO A 51 6.91 3.37 -8.15
C PRO A 51 5.71 2.57 -7.62
N ILE A 52 5.66 2.32 -6.30
CA ILE A 52 4.50 1.68 -5.67
C ILE A 52 3.50 2.77 -5.31
N THR A 53 2.29 2.65 -5.85
CA THR A 53 1.24 3.66 -5.69
C THR A 53 0.29 3.25 -4.57
N ILE A 54 0.15 4.11 -3.56
CA ILE A 54 -0.73 3.95 -2.42
C ILE A 54 -1.88 4.96 -2.56
N GLY A 55 -3.11 4.47 -2.55
CA GLY A 55 -4.31 5.31 -2.47
C GLY A 55 -4.71 5.55 -1.03
N ILE A 56 -5.20 6.74 -0.74
CA ILE A 56 -5.78 7.07 0.57
C ILE A 56 -7.26 7.41 0.35
N ASP A 57 -8.11 6.74 1.13
CA ASP A 57 -9.56 6.93 1.13
C ASP A 57 -10.03 7.23 2.56
N SER A 58 -10.10 8.51 2.90
CA SER A 58 -10.44 9.01 4.24
C SER A 58 -9.53 8.48 5.38
N GLU A 59 -9.80 7.27 5.88
CA GLU A 59 -9.06 6.57 6.95
C GLU A 59 -8.49 5.22 6.49
N ASP A 60 -8.75 4.85 5.24
CA ASP A 60 -8.32 3.61 4.62
C ASP A 60 -7.15 3.85 3.67
N VAL A 61 -6.21 2.92 3.67
CA VAL A 61 -5.05 2.88 2.79
C VAL A 61 -5.15 1.71 1.86
N ILE A 62 -4.93 2.01 0.58
CA ILE A 62 -5.07 1.09 -0.53
C ILE A 62 -3.69 0.87 -1.13
N PHE A 63 -3.16 -0.35 -1.03
CA PHE A 63 -1.82 -0.65 -1.50
C PHE A 63 -1.73 -2.04 -2.14
N PRO A 64 -0.84 -2.22 -3.13
CA PRO A 64 -0.61 -3.53 -3.71
C PRO A 64 0.20 -4.40 -2.74
N TYR A 65 -0.30 -5.62 -2.50
CA TYR A 65 0.34 -6.64 -1.69
C TYR A 65 0.53 -7.91 -2.49
N THR A 66 1.77 -8.37 -2.62
CA THR A 66 2.09 -9.58 -3.37
C THR A 66 2.35 -10.73 -2.42
N LYS A 67 1.51 -11.77 -2.48
CA LYS A 67 1.71 -13.02 -1.76
C LYS A 67 2.38 -14.03 -2.70
N PRO A 68 3.55 -14.61 -2.36
CA PRO A 68 4.32 -15.46 -3.27
C PRO A 68 3.54 -16.69 -3.76
N CYS A 69 2.54 -17.15 -3.01
CA CYS A 69 1.74 -18.32 -3.33
C CYS A 69 0.49 -18.01 -4.19
N TYR A 70 0.00 -16.75 -4.19
CA TYR A 70 -1.31 -16.41 -4.74
C TYR A 70 -1.29 -15.24 -5.75
N GLY A 71 -0.16 -14.54 -5.88
CA GLY A 71 0.02 -13.41 -6.79
C GLY A 71 -0.14 -12.05 -6.13
N THR A 72 -0.40 -11.01 -6.93
CA THR A 72 -0.56 -9.63 -6.47
C THR A 72 -2.02 -9.28 -6.26
N PHE A 73 -2.28 -8.61 -5.14
CA PHE A 73 -3.58 -8.18 -4.68
C PHE A 73 -3.56 -6.67 -4.42
N LEU A 74 -4.70 -6.01 -4.59
CA LEU A 74 -4.90 -4.65 -4.10
C LEU A 74 -5.71 -4.74 -2.81
N LEU A 75 -5.09 -4.40 -1.68
CA LEU A 75 -5.72 -4.46 -0.37
C LEU A 75 -6.13 -3.06 0.07
N ARG A 76 -7.26 -2.99 0.77
CA ARG A 76 -7.72 -1.83 1.52
C ARG A 76 -7.71 -2.17 3.00
N ILE A 77 -7.03 -1.35 3.80
CA ILE A 77 -6.91 -1.54 5.24
C ILE A 77 -7.09 -0.19 5.91
N ARG A 78 -7.83 -0.15 7.02
CA ARG A 78 -7.92 1.05 7.84
C ARG A 78 -6.61 1.28 8.59
N GLY A 79 -5.99 2.44 8.41
CA GLY A 79 -4.66 2.73 8.94
C GLY A 79 -4.36 4.21 9.06
N VAL A 80 -5.03 4.88 9.99
CA VAL A 80 -4.85 6.33 10.21
C VAL A 80 -3.41 6.71 10.54
N ASP A 81 -2.73 5.90 11.37
CA ASP A 81 -1.31 6.13 11.74
C ASP A 81 -0.37 6.02 10.53
N GLU A 82 -0.63 5.06 9.63
CA GLU A 82 0.13 4.90 8.40
C GLU A 82 -0.14 6.06 7.42
N ILE A 83 -1.37 6.57 7.37
CA ILE A 83 -1.73 7.76 6.59
C ILE A 83 -0.98 8.99 7.10
N GLU A 84 -0.93 9.19 8.41
CA GLU A 84 -0.17 10.27 9.03
C GLU A 84 1.31 10.15 8.71
N THR A 85 1.85 8.93 8.75
CA THR A 85 3.23 8.64 8.34
C THR A 85 3.46 8.91 6.86
N LEU A 86 2.54 8.53 5.96
CA LEU A 86 2.63 8.78 4.52
C LEU A 86 2.55 10.27 4.17
N ARG A 87 1.65 11.00 4.84
CA ARG A 87 1.51 12.46 4.69
C ARG A 87 2.70 13.21 5.28
N GLY A 88 3.22 12.77 6.42
CA GLY A 88 4.38 13.35 7.09
C GLY A 88 5.72 13.00 6.44
N ALA A 89 5.83 11.84 5.80
CA ALA A 89 7.02 11.38 5.10
C ALA A 89 7.13 11.90 3.66
N GLY A 90 6.33 12.91 3.28
CA GLY A 90 6.36 13.58 1.99
C GLY A 90 7.79 13.73 1.47
N SER A 91 8.12 12.93 0.45
CA SER A 91 9.31 13.01 -0.41
C SER A 91 10.68 12.54 0.10
N ALA A 92 10.86 11.97 1.30
CA ALA A 92 12.22 11.58 1.75
C ALA A 92 12.28 10.22 2.47
N GLY A 93 13.30 9.44 2.11
CA GLY A 93 13.48 8.04 2.49
C GLY A 93 13.47 7.76 4.00
N GLY A 94 12.95 6.60 4.37
CA GLY A 94 13.01 6.08 5.73
C GLY A 94 14.28 5.24 5.95
N THR A 95 15.44 5.88 6.05
CA THR A 95 16.49 5.35 6.94
C THR A 95 16.06 5.75 8.34
N ARG A 96 15.57 4.80 9.13
CA ARG A 96 15.56 4.93 10.59
C ARG A 96 16.19 3.69 11.20
N ARG A 97 17.44 3.92 11.63
CA ARG A 97 18.34 3.15 12.50
C ARG A 97 18.99 1.90 11.92
#